data_AF-A0A1X0E7D9-F1
#
_entry.id   AF-A0A1X0E7D9-F1
#
_cell.length_a   1.000
_cell.length_b   1.000
_cell.length_c   1.000
_cell.angle_alpha   90.00
_cell.angle_beta   90.00
_cell.angle_gamma   90.00
#
_symmetry.space_group_name_H-M   'P 1'
#
loop_
_entity.id
_entity.type
_entity.pdbx_description
1 polymer ?
#
loop_
_entity_poly.entity_id
_entity_poly.type
_entity_poly.pdbx_seq_one_letter_code
_entity_poly.pdbx_strand_id
1 'polypeptide(L)'
;MIPQSYEAWIIGGSGTPIPDQEYLDAAFGKYLALNGYGGYRPNALFTPEGLYPTTAIRDLPFATSVARGVAILNDTITQQMDSGNNIVVLGYSQSAAIASLEMRNLAALDPDAPSADQLAFVLLADPMNPNGGLLERFAGS
;
A
#
# COMPACT_ATOMS: atom_id res chain seq x y z
N MET A 1 18.11 -0.20 -23.43
CA MET A 1 16.69 -0.30 -23.04
C MET A 1 16.67 -1.17 -21.79
N ILE A 2 16.33 -0.61 -20.63
CA ILE A 2 16.09 -1.42 -19.43
C ILE A 2 14.79 -2.19 -19.72
N PRO A 3 14.74 -3.52 -19.55
CA PRO A 3 13.50 -4.25 -19.75
C PRO A 3 12.47 -3.80 -18.70
N GLN A 4 11.34 -3.30 -19.17
CA GLN A 4 10.18 -2.96 -18.32
C GLN A 4 9.65 -4.23 -17.67
N SER A 5 9.67 -4.30 -16.34
CA SER A 5 9.00 -5.36 -15.58
C SER A 5 7.70 -4.87 -14.96
N TYR A 6 6.86 -5.83 -14.55
CA TYR A 6 5.58 -5.58 -13.90
C TYR A 6 5.71 -6.06 -12.44
N GLU A 7 5.63 -5.15 -11.48
CA GLU A 7 5.90 -5.43 -10.06
C GLU A 7 4.66 -5.15 -9.22
N ALA A 8 4.23 -6.14 -8.45
CA ALA A 8 3.14 -6.01 -7.49
C ALA A 8 3.74 -5.81 -6.10
N TRP A 9 3.49 -4.67 -5.47
CA TRP A 9 3.92 -4.39 -4.09
C TRP A 9 2.75 -4.54 -3.14
N ILE A 10 2.86 -5.50 -2.23
CA ILE A 10 1.79 -5.89 -1.32
C ILE A 10 2.18 -5.49 0.09
N ILE A 11 1.31 -4.72 0.73
CA ILE A 11 1.51 -4.17 2.07
C ILE A 11 0.53 -4.84 3.04
N GLY A 12 1.03 -5.24 4.21
CA GLY A 12 0.22 -5.83 5.27
C GLY A 12 -0.72 -4.83 5.93
N GLY A 13 -1.60 -5.32 6.81
CA GLY A 13 -2.38 -4.45 7.69
C GLY A 13 -1.70 -4.23 9.04
N SER A 14 -2.38 -3.53 9.95
CA SER A 14 -1.88 -3.26 11.32
C SER A 14 -1.39 -4.55 12.00
N GLY A 15 -0.17 -4.53 12.54
CA GLY A 15 0.48 -5.69 13.18
C GLY A 15 1.18 -6.65 12.22
N THR A 16 1.10 -6.41 10.90
CA THR A 16 1.75 -7.22 9.85
C THR A 16 2.76 -6.38 9.07
N PRO A 17 3.86 -5.91 9.69
CA PRO A 17 4.82 -5.01 9.05
C PRO A 17 5.61 -5.66 7.91
N ILE A 18 5.77 -6.99 7.94
CA ILE A 18 6.38 -7.77 6.88
C ILE A 18 5.39 -8.89 6.53
N PRO A 19 4.65 -8.78 5.42
CA PRO A 19 3.82 -9.88 4.93
C PRO A 19 4.65 -11.14 4.72
N ASP A 20 4.18 -12.27 5.23
CA ASP A 20 4.78 -13.58 4.93
C ASP A 20 4.36 -14.09 3.55
N GLN A 21 4.94 -15.22 3.13
CA GLN A 21 4.66 -15.78 1.81
C GLN A 21 3.20 -16.23 1.64
N GLU A 22 2.57 -16.76 2.70
CA GLU A 22 1.18 -17.22 2.64
C GLU A 22 0.23 -16.04 2.44
N TYR A 23 0.45 -14.95 3.16
CA TYR A 23 -0.26 -13.70 2.96
C TYR A 23 -0.06 -13.18 1.53
N LEU A 24 1.19 -13.15 1.07
CA LEU A 24 1.56 -12.64 -0.25
C LEU A 24 0.86 -13.42 -1.37
N ASP A 25 0.92 -14.75 -1.32
CA ASP A 25 0.30 -15.64 -2.31
C ASP A 25 -1.22 -15.50 -2.30
N ALA A 26 -1.83 -15.43 -1.11
CA ALA A 26 -3.27 -15.28 -0.97
C ALA A 26 -3.75 -13.90 -1.48
N ALA A 27 -3.05 -12.83 -1.13
CA ALA A 27 -3.39 -11.47 -1.53
C ALA A 27 -3.22 -11.30 -3.05
N PHE A 28 -2.07 -11.73 -3.59
CA PHE A 28 -1.81 -11.70 -5.02
C PHE A 28 -2.83 -12.51 -5.80
N GLY A 29 -3.03 -13.78 -5.43
CA GLY A 29 -3.92 -14.69 -6.14
C GLY A 29 -5.37 -14.22 -6.14
N LYS A 30 -5.88 -13.75 -5.00
CA LYS A 30 -7.31 -13.36 -4.88
C LYS A 30 -7.63 -12.00 -5.45
N TYR A 31 -6.71 -11.03 -5.34
CA TYR A 31 -7.04 -9.62 -5.57
C TYR A 31 -6.23 -8.96 -6.67
N LEU A 32 -5.12 -9.54 -7.11
CA LEU A 32 -4.31 -8.99 -8.20
C LEU A 32 -4.42 -9.87 -9.45
N ALA A 33 -4.10 -11.15 -9.34
CA ALA A 33 -4.08 -12.08 -10.47
C ALA A 33 -5.44 -12.16 -11.19
N LEU A 34 -6.53 -12.23 -10.42
CA LEU A 34 -7.90 -12.26 -10.95
C LEU A 34 -8.38 -10.90 -11.49
N ASN A 35 -7.69 -9.81 -11.18
CA ASN A 35 -8.05 -8.45 -11.59
C ASN A 35 -7.12 -7.89 -12.68
N GLY A 36 -6.53 -8.77 -13.50
CA GLY A 36 -5.71 -8.38 -14.65
C GLY A 36 -4.22 -8.22 -14.37
N TYR A 37 -3.77 -8.38 -13.13
CA TYR A 37 -2.36 -8.26 -12.73
C TYR A 37 -1.63 -9.61 -12.64
N GLY A 38 -2.16 -10.67 -13.26
CA GLY A 38 -1.58 -12.03 -13.16
C GLY A 38 -0.16 -12.17 -13.74
N GLY A 39 0.26 -11.21 -14.57
CA GLY A 39 1.64 -11.14 -15.09
C GLY A 39 2.62 -10.35 -14.21
N TYR A 40 2.16 -9.77 -13.10
CA TYR A 40 3.01 -8.99 -12.19
C TYR A 40 3.73 -9.92 -11.22
N ARG A 41 4.97 -9.58 -10.87
CA ARG A 41 5.74 -10.31 -9.86
C ARG A 41 5.38 -9.79 -8.46
N PRO A 42 4.87 -10.63 -7.54
CA PRO A 42 4.53 -10.19 -6.19
C PRO A 42 5.78 -9.98 -5.33
N ASN A 43 5.79 -8.87 -4.60
CA ASN A 43 6.81 -8.48 -3.64
C ASN A 43 6.13 -8.00 -2.35
N ALA A 44 6.62 -8.44 -1.20
CA ALA A 44 6.22 -7.87 0.08
C ALA A 44 6.91 -6.51 0.28
N LEU A 45 6.16 -5.49 0.68
CA LEU A 45 6.72 -4.21 1.11
C LEU A 45 6.65 -4.11 2.64
N PHE A 46 7.79 -3.76 3.25
CA PHE A 46 7.81 -3.40 4.66
C PHE A 46 7.17 -2.03 4.87
N THR A 47 6.24 -1.95 5.81
CA THR A 47 5.75 -0.69 6.40
C THR A 47 5.63 -0.88 7.91
N PRO A 48 5.59 0.19 8.73
CA PRO A 48 5.60 0.00 10.17
C PRO A 48 4.35 -0.67 10.74
N GLU A 49 3.18 -0.47 10.12
CA GLU A 49 1.89 -1.08 10.50
C GLU A 49 1.57 -1.06 12.00
N GLY A 50 2.02 -0.03 12.72
CA GLY A 50 1.75 0.16 14.14
C GLY A 50 0.36 0.74 14.39
N LEU A 51 -0.34 0.18 15.37
CA LEU A 51 -1.63 0.69 15.88
C LEU A 51 -1.60 0.63 17.40
N TYR A 52 -0.61 1.23 18.05
CA TYR A 52 -0.57 1.27 19.51
C TYR A 52 -1.83 1.98 20.05
N PRO A 53 -2.52 1.42 21.07
CA PRO A 53 -2.17 0.23 21.87
C PRO A 53 -2.77 -1.10 21.42
N THR A 54 -3.47 -1.17 20.28
CA THR A 54 -4.17 -2.36 19.77
C THR A 54 -3.22 -3.47 19.31
N THR A 55 -2.05 -3.11 18.76
CA THR A 55 -1.04 -4.08 18.30
C THR A 55 -0.08 -4.45 19.45
N ALA A 56 1.22 -4.17 19.37
CA ALA A 56 2.17 -4.46 20.43
C ALA A 56 2.41 -3.25 21.35
N ILE A 57 2.70 -3.52 22.63
CA ILE A 57 3.13 -2.52 23.61
C ILE A 57 4.53 -2.05 23.18
N ARG A 58 4.61 -0.86 22.56
CA ARG A 58 5.77 -0.17 21.92
C ARG A 58 5.70 0.00 20.40
N ASP A 59 4.59 -0.37 19.76
CA ASP A 59 4.38 0.01 18.37
C ASP A 59 4.20 1.52 18.20
N LEU A 60 4.34 1.98 16.96
CA LEU A 60 4.04 3.35 16.61
C LEU A 60 2.54 3.64 16.82
N PRO A 61 2.18 4.85 17.29
CA PRO A 61 0.82 5.35 17.14
C PRO A 61 0.42 5.41 15.66
N PHE A 62 -0.87 5.19 15.37
CA PHE A 62 -1.41 5.10 14.01
C PHE A 62 -0.90 6.18 13.06
N ALA A 63 -1.04 7.46 13.42
CA ALA A 63 -0.65 8.57 12.56
C ALA A 63 0.85 8.56 12.22
N THR A 64 1.71 8.22 13.19
CA THR A 64 3.15 8.10 12.96
C THR A 64 3.50 6.90 12.09
N SER A 65 2.80 5.78 12.29
CA SER A 65 2.95 4.58 11.46
C SER A 65 2.59 4.87 10.00
N VAL A 66 1.41 5.47 9.78
CA VAL A 66 0.92 5.83 8.45
C VAL A 66 1.85 6.81 7.75
N ALA A 67 2.29 7.89 8.42
CA ALA A 67 3.19 8.87 7.82
C ALA A 67 4.53 8.25 7.36
N ARG A 68 5.07 7.31 8.14
CA ARG A 68 6.28 6.57 7.74
C ARG A 68 6.02 5.56 6.62
N GLY A 69 4.87 4.89 6.66
CA GLY A 69 4.44 3.99 5.60
C GLY A 69 4.29 4.71 4.25
N VAL A 70 3.74 5.93 4.26
CA VAL A 70 3.63 6.78 3.06
C VAL A 70 5.02 7.10 2.51
N ALA A 71 5.97 7.52 3.35
CA ALA A 71 7.34 7.80 2.91
C ALA A 71 8.01 6.56 2.27
N ILE A 72 7.87 5.38 2.90
CA ILE A 72 8.42 4.14 2.36
C ILE A 72 7.77 3.75 1.03
N LEU A 73 6.45 3.92 0.93
CA LEU A 73 5.72 3.62 -0.30
C LEU A 73 6.13 4.56 -1.44
N ASN A 74 6.25 5.86 -1.16
CA ASN A 74 6.76 6.84 -2.12
C ASN A 74 8.15 6.45 -2.63
N ASP A 75 9.10 6.17 -1.72
CA ASP A 75 10.47 5.81 -2.09
C ASP A 75 10.50 4.55 -2.97
N THR A 76 9.65 3.57 -2.65
CA THR A 76 9.51 2.34 -3.43
C THR A 76 8.96 2.63 -4.83
N ILE A 77 7.88 3.42 -4.93
CA ILE A 77 7.26 3.78 -6.21
C ILE A 77 8.25 4.55 -7.08
N THR A 78 8.92 5.55 -6.54
CA THR A 78 9.94 6.33 -7.24
C THR A 78 11.06 5.43 -7.77
N GLN A 79 11.63 4.57 -6.93
CA GLN A 79 12.71 3.66 -7.35
C GLN A 79 12.29 2.72 -8.48
N GLN A 80 11.06 2.20 -8.42
CA GLN A 80 10.54 1.28 -9.44
C GLN A 80 10.25 2.00 -10.76
N MET A 81 9.70 3.21 -10.70
CA MET A 81 9.47 4.04 -11.90
C MET A 81 10.79 4.47 -12.54
N ASP A 82 11.80 4.85 -11.75
CA ASP A 82 13.15 5.18 -12.25
C ASP A 82 13.82 3.97 -12.94
N SER A 83 13.46 2.77 -12.50
CA SER A 83 13.90 1.51 -13.13
C SER A 83 13.09 1.15 -14.38
N GLY A 84 12.03 1.92 -14.70
CA GLY A 84 11.16 1.71 -15.85
C GLY A 84 10.08 0.65 -15.65
N ASN A 85 9.76 0.29 -14.40
CA ASN A 85 8.78 -0.75 -14.09
C ASN A 85 7.36 -0.20 -14.00
N ASN A 86 6.38 -1.03 -14.35
CA ASN A 86 4.97 -0.77 -14.08
C ASN A 86 4.57 -1.41 -12.76
N ILE A 87 3.76 -0.71 -11.99
CA ILE A 87 3.55 -1.01 -10.58
C ILE A 87 2.06 -1.21 -10.31
N VAL A 88 1.73 -2.23 -9.52
CA VAL A 88 0.45 -2.27 -8.81
C VAL A 88 0.72 -2.37 -7.32
N VAL A 89 0.09 -1.52 -6.52
CA VAL A 89 0.18 -1.55 -5.06
C VAL A 89 -1.10 -2.15 -4.51
N LEU A 90 -0.99 -3.14 -3.63
CA LEU A 90 -2.11 -3.64 -2.84
C LEU A 90 -1.94 -3.23 -1.37
N GLY A 91 -2.93 -2.51 -0.85
CA GLY A 91 -3.02 -2.15 0.57
C GLY A 91 -4.26 -2.77 1.22
N TYR A 92 -4.11 -3.27 2.44
CA TYR A 92 -5.18 -3.81 3.27
C TYR A 92 -5.25 -3.11 4.63
N SER A 93 -6.44 -2.68 5.06
CA SER A 93 -6.66 -2.06 6.37
C SER A 93 -5.85 -0.76 6.54
N GLN A 94 -4.88 -0.69 7.47
CA GLN A 94 -4.04 0.50 7.67
C GLN A 94 -3.23 0.85 6.41
N SER A 95 -2.72 -0.14 5.69
CA SER A 95 -1.98 0.14 4.46
C SER A 95 -2.84 0.62 3.30
N ALA A 96 -4.16 0.41 3.35
CA ALA A 96 -5.07 1.10 2.43
C ALA A 96 -5.13 2.61 2.74
N ALA A 97 -5.04 3.03 4.00
CA ALA A 97 -4.91 4.45 4.35
C ALA A 97 -3.55 5.03 3.89
N ILE A 98 -2.45 4.26 4.04
CA ILE A 98 -1.13 4.62 3.51
C ILE A 98 -1.21 4.84 2.00
N ALA A 99 -1.74 3.86 1.25
CA ALA A 99 -1.87 3.94 -0.20
C ALA A 99 -2.80 5.08 -0.64
N SER A 100 -3.93 5.30 0.04
CA SER A 100 -4.85 6.41 -0.24
C SER A 100 -4.22 7.78 -0.04
N LEU A 101 -3.36 7.96 0.97
CA LEU A 101 -2.62 9.21 1.16
C LEU A 101 -1.55 9.39 0.09
N GLU A 102 -0.86 8.31 -0.28
CA GLU A 102 0.16 8.37 -1.32
C GLU A 102 -0.43 8.67 -2.71
N MET A 103 -1.59 8.09 -3.04
CA MET A 103 -2.34 8.46 -4.23
C MET A 103 -2.62 9.96 -4.31
N ARG A 104 -2.92 10.61 -3.17
CA ARG A 104 -3.13 12.07 -3.12
C ARG A 104 -1.84 12.84 -3.32
N ASN A 105 -0.73 12.39 -2.74
CA ASN A 105 0.58 13.01 -2.92
C ASN A 105 1.01 12.96 -4.40
N LEU A 106 0.89 11.78 -5.03
CA LEU A 106 1.27 11.58 -6.43
C LEU A 106 0.37 12.36 -7.39
N ALA A 107 -0.94 12.43 -7.13
CA ALA A 107 -1.86 13.23 -7.92
C ALA A 107 -1.55 14.75 -7.84
N ALA A 108 -0.95 15.22 -6.74
CA ALA A 108 -0.54 16.61 -6.59
C ALA A 108 0.72 16.97 -7.41
N LEU A 109 1.37 16.00 -8.06
CA LEU A 109 2.52 16.22 -8.95
C LEU A 109 2.11 16.64 -10.37
N ASP A 110 0.82 16.82 -10.67
CA ASP A 110 0.30 17.24 -11.98
C ASP A 110 1.11 18.40 -12.60
N PRO A 111 1.61 18.28 -13.85
CA PRO A 111 1.33 17.24 -14.86
C PRO A 111 2.24 15.99 -14.81
N ASP A 112 3.16 15.92 -13.85
CA ASP A 112 4.17 14.86 -13.75
C ASP A 112 3.65 13.61 -12.98
N ALA A 113 2.35 13.56 -12.67
CA ALA A 113 1.75 12.41 -12.00
C ALA A 113 1.86 11.12 -12.85
N PRO A 114 2.12 9.94 -12.24
CA PRO A 114 2.17 8.68 -12.97
C PRO A 114 0.85 8.37 -13.69
N SER A 115 0.92 7.85 -14.90
CA SER A 115 -0.27 7.41 -15.63
C SER A 115 -0.85 6.12 -15.03
N ALA A 116 -2.12 5.85 -15.30
CA ALA A 116 -2.79 4.62 -14.87
C ALA A 116 -2.14 3.34 -15.44
N ASP A 117 -1.42 3.44 -16.56
CA ASP A 117 -0.67 2.32 -17.15
C ASP A 117 0.66 2.07 -16.43
N GLN A 118 1.21 3.10 -15.76
CA GLN A 118 2.47 3.01 -15.01
C GLN A 118 2.25 2.60 -13.55
N LEU A 119 1.15 3.05 -12.93
CA LEU A 119 0.88 2.84 -11.52
C LEU A 119 -0.61 2.65 -11.25
N ALA A 120 -0.95 1.56 -10.57
CA ALA A 120 -2.30 1.28 -10.10
C ALA A 120 -2.33 0.91 -8.61
N PHE A 121 -3.50 1.09 -7.99
CA PHE A 121 -3.73 0.78 -6.58
C PHE A 121 -4.95 -0.13 -6.41
N VAL A 122 -4.83 -1.13 -5.55
CA VAL A 122 -5.91 -2.02 -5.10
C VAL A 122 -6.03 -1.88 -3.58
N LEU A 123 -7.14 -1.32 -3.13
CA LEU A 123 -7.37 -1.00 -1.72
C LEU A 123 -8.42 -1.93 -1.12
N LEU A 124 -8.07 -2.62 -0.04
CA LEU A 124 -8.93 -3.57 0.66
C LEU A 124 -9.19 -3.07 2.08
N ALA A 125 -10.45 -3.16 2.53
CA ALA A 125 -10.85 -2.77 3.89
C ALA A 125 -10.35 -1.37 4.31
N ASP A 126 -10.38 -0.40 3.39
CA ASP A 126 -9.86 0.95 3.61
C ASP A 126 -10.70 1.74 4.64
N PRO A 127 -10.13 2.12 5.80
CA PRO A 127 -10.83 2.95 6.78
C PRO A 127 -11.06 4.39 6.30
N MET A 128 -10.44 4.83 5.21
CA MET A 128 -10.61 6.15 4.60
C MET A 128 -11.74 6.21 3.56
N ASN A 129 -12.40 5.09 3.26
CA ASN A 129 -13.57 5.09 2.37
C ASN A 129 -14.77 5.79 3.05
N PRO A 130 -15.51 6.68 2.33
CA PRO A 130 -16.54 7.55 2.90
C PRO A 130 -17.81 6.83 3.43
N ASN A 131 -17.89 5.50 3.34
CA ASN A 131 -19.02 4.69 3.85
C ASN A 131 -18.75 4.10 5.25
N GLY A 132 -18.17 4.87 6.17
CA GLY A 132 -18.11 4.51 7.60
C GLY A 132 -16.96 3.59 8.01
N GLY A 133 -15.73 3.91 7.58
CA GLY A 133 -14.53 3.20 8.01
C GLY A 133 -14.34 3.18 9.54
N LEU A 134 -13.62 2.16 10.03
CA LEU A 134 -13.35 1.90 11.46
C LEU A 134 -12.89 3.12 12.28
N LEU A 135 -12.31 4.15 11.65
CA LEU A 135 -11.75 5.34 12.32
C LEU A 135 -12.80 6.37 12.78
N GLU A 136 -14.01 6.39 12.20
CA GLU A 136 -15.10 7.22 12.75
C GLU A 136 -15.49 6.79 14.18
N ARG A 137 -15.17 5.55 14.58
CA ARG A 137 -15.46 5.02 15.92
C ARG A 137 -14.34 5.22 16.94
N PHE A 138 -13.12 5.58 16.51
CA PHE A 138 -12.00 5.88 17.41
C PHE A 138 -11.69 7.38 17.53
N ALA A 139 -12.38 8.24 16.77
CA ALA A 139 -12.33 9.70 16.95
C ALA A 139 -13.08 10.20 18.21
N GLY A 140 -13.61 9.28 19.03
CA GLY A 140 -14.31 9.58 20.26
C GLY A 140 -14.29 8.41 21.24
N SER A 141 -13.17 8.21 21.93
CA SER A 141 -13.08 7.51 23.22
C SER A 141 -11.83 7.92 23.98
#